data_AF-A0A7J8MWH0-F1
#
_entry.id   AF-A0A7J8MWH0-F1
#
_cell.length_a   1.000
_cell.length_b   1.000
_cell.length_c   1.000
_cell.angle_alpha   90.00
_cell.angle_beta   90.00
_cell.angle_gamma   90.00
#
_symmetry.space_group_name_H-M   'P 1'
#
loop_
_entity.id
_entity.type
_entity.pdbx_description
1 polymer ?
#
loop_
_entity_poly.entity_id
_entity_poly.type
_entity_poly.pdbx_seq_one_letter_code
_entity_poly.pdbx_strand_id
1 'polypeptide(L)'
;MGINPIMMSAGELESGNAGEPAKLIRQRYREAADIIKKGKMCALFINDLDAGAGRMGGTTQYTVNNQMVNATLMNIADNPTNVQLPGMYNKEENPRVPIIVTGNDFSTLYAPLIRDGRMEKFYWAPTRDDRVGVCKGIFRTDGVPDEDIVKLVDTFPGQSIDFFGAVRARVYDDEVRKWISEVGVAGVGKKLVNSREGPPTFEQPKMTIEKLLEYGNMLVAEQENVKRVQLADKYLSEAALGEANEDSINRGTF
;
A
#
# COMPACT_ATOMS: atom_id res chain seq x y z
N MET A 1 -20.95 9.12 3.55
CA MET A 1 -21.31 7.80 4.12
C MET A 1 -20.94 7.67 5.60
N GLY A 2 -19.90 8.36 6.13
CA GLY A 2 -19.65 8.44 7.57
C GLY A 2 -19.36 7.10 8.26
N ILE A 3 -18.86 6.12 7.50
CA ILE A 3 -18.53 4.78 7.97
C ILE A 3 -17.12 4.83 8.56
N ASN A 4 -16.97 4.36 9.80
CA ASN A 4 -15.66 4.16 10.40
C ASN A 4 -15.36 2.65 10.36
N PRO A 5 -14.53 2.19 9.40
CA PRO A 5 -14.18 0.78 9.31
C PRO A 5 -13.26 0.38 10.46
N ILE A 6 -13.32 -0.89 10.86
CA ILE A 6 -12.31 -1.52 11.68
C ILE A 6 -11.14 -1.89 10.76
N MET A 7 -10.00 -1.23 10.95
CA MET A 7 -8.81 -1.41 10.12
C MET A 7 -7.97 -2.58 10.62
N MET A 8 -7.41 -3.35 9.69
CA MET A 8 -6.38 -4.37 9.92
C MET A 8 -5.27 -4.22 8.88
N SER A 9 -4.03 -4.41 9.30
CA SER A 9 -2.88 -4.42 8.39
C SER A 9 -2.40 -5.85 8.10
N ALA A 10 -1.74 -6.04 6.95
CA ALA A 10 -1.12 -7.31 6.57
C ALA A 10 -0.15 -7.85 7.64
N GLY A 11 0.64 -6.97 8.27
CA GLY A 11 1.60 -7.36 9.30
C GLY A 11 0.96 -7.91 10.57
N GLU A 12 -0.31 -7.56 10.85
CA GLU A 12 -1.07 -8.15 11.96
C GLU A 12 -1.59 -9.57 11.63
N LEU A 13 -1.49 -9.99 10.37
CA LEU A 13 -1.85 -11.34 9.93
C LEU A 13 -0.70 -12.34 10.07
N GLU A 14 0.47 -11.87 10.52
CA GLU A 14 1.62 -12.69 10.84
C GLU A 14 1.90 -12.64 12.35
N SER A 15 2.17 -13.79 12.96
CA SER A 15 2.59 -13.88 14.36
C SER A 15 3.52 -15.07 14.57
N GLY A 16 4.44 -14.96 15.54
CA GLY A 16 5.21 -16.10 16.04
C GLY A 16 4.35 -17.15 16.75
N ASN A 17 3.14 -16.81 17.17
CA ASN A 17 2.19 -17.72 17.80
C ASN A 17 1.18 -18.26 16.78
N ALA A 18 1.08 -19.59 16.69
CA ALA A 18 0.13 -20.24 15.80
C ALA A 18 -1.33 -19.88 16.14
N GLY A 19 -2.08 -19.42 15.14
CA GLY A 19 -3.52 -19.18 15.24
C GLY A 19 -3.93 -17.84 15.87
N GLU A 20 -2.98 -17.03 16.31
CA GLU A 20 -3.24 -15.65 16.75
C GLU A 20 -3.85 -14.78 15.65
N PRO A 21 -3.36 -14.82 14.38
CA PRO A 21 -3.98 -14.07 13.28
C PRO A 21 -5.45 -14.43 13.04
N ALA A 22 -5.79 -15.72 13.11
CA ALA A 22 -7.16 -16.20 12.94
C ALA A 22 -8.09 -15.70 14.07
N LYS A 23 -7.59 -15.67 15.31
CA LYS A 23 -8.32 -15.11 16.45
C LYS A 23 -8.52 -13.60 16.28
N LEU A 24 -7.52 -12.88 15.79
CA LEU A 24 -7.58 -11.44 15.59
C LEU A 24 -8.65 -11.07 14.55
N ILE A 25 -8.72 -11.76 13.41
CA ILE A 25 -9.78 -11.54 12.40
C ILE A 25 -11.17 -11.69 13.01
N ARG A 26 -11.41 -12.74 13.81
CA ARG A 26 -12.70 -12.97 14.47
C ARG A 26 -13.03 -11.87 15.48
N GLN A 27 -12.03 -11.39 16.23
CA GLN A 27 -12.21 -10.30 17.18
C GLN A 27 -12.57 -8.99 16.49
N ARG A 28 -11.86 -8.63 15.41
CA ARG A 28 -12.12 -7.42 14.63
C ARG A 28 -13.46 -7.47 13.90
N TYR A 29 -13.84 -8.65 13.40
CA TYR A 29 -15.18 -8.87 12.83
C TYR A 29 -16.28 -8.65 13.88
N ARG A 30 -16.12 -9.18 15.10
CA ARG A 30 -17.09 -8.97 16.19
C ARG A 30 -17.15 -7.52 16.65
N GLU A 31 -16.01 -6.84 16.72
CA GLU A 31 -15.94 -5.41 17.04
C GLU A 31 -16.76 -4.58 16.04
N ALA A 32 -16.61 -4.86 14.74
CA ALA A 32 -17.43 -4.23 13.70
C ALA A 32 -18.92 -4.61 13.84
N ALA A 33 -19.22 -5.87 14.16
CA ALA A 33 -20.58 -6.35 14.38
C ALA A 33 -21.26 -5.63 15.56
N ASP A 34 -20.53 -5.38 16.65
CA ASP A 34 -21.04 -4.64 17.81
C ASP A 34 -21.35 -3.17 17.48
N ILE A 35 -20.58 -2.55 16.58
CA ILE A 35 -20.86 -1.19 16.07
C ILE A 35 -22.15 -1.20 15.23
N ILE A 36 -22.34 -2.21 14.37
CA ILE A 36 -23.57 -2.38 13.58
C ILE A 36 -24.78 -2.60 14.48
N LYS A 37 -24.63 -3.39 15.54
CA LYS A 37 -25.69 -3.65 16.54
C LYS A 37 -26.14 -2.36 17.25
N LYS A 38 -25.26 -1.35 17.36
CA LYS A 38 -25.58 -0.02 17.91
C LYS A 38 -26.22 0.93 16.88
N GLY A 39 -26.57 0.44 15.69
CA GLY A 39 -27.23 1.21 14.63
C GLY A 39 -26.31 2.05 13.75
N LYS A 40 -24.99 1.81 13.78
CA LYS A 40 -24.02 2.53 12.94
C LYS A 40 -23.47 1.61 11.86
N MET A 41 -23.44 2.07 10.61
CA MET A 41 -22.79 1.32 9.53
C MET A 41 -21.29 1.13 9.84
N CYS A 42 -20.79 -0.09 9.66
CA CYS A 42 -19.39 -0.44 9.87
C CYS A 42 -18.97 -1.52 8.86
N ALA A 43 -17.67 -1.63 8.63
CA ALA A 43 -17.05 -2.63 7.78
C ALA A 43 -15.74 -3.09 8.42
N LEU A 44 -15.30 -4.30 8.10
CA LEU A 44 -13.94 -4.75 8.38
C LEU A 44 -13.08 -4.45 7.15
N PHE A 45 -12.01 -3.69 7.30
CA PHE A 45 -11.11 -3.32 6.21
C PHE A 45 -9.72 -3.90 6.46
N ILE A 46 -9.29 -4.83 5.60
CA ILE A 46 -7.98 -5.48 5.69
C ILE A 46 -7.11 -4.94 4.55
N ASN A 47 -6.04 -4.23 4.90
CA ASN A 47 -5.15 -3.63 3.91
C ASN A 47 -3.98 -4.56 3.55
N ASP A 48 -3.65 -4.63 2.26
CA ASP A 48 -2.51 -5.37 1.69
C ASP A 48 -2.50 -6.87 2.05
N LEU A 49 -3.65 -7.54 1.92
CA LEU A 49 -3.83 -8.94 2.32
C LEU A 49 -2.84 -9.89 1.61
N ASP A 50 -2.45 -9.59 0.38
CA ASP A 50 -1.47 -10.37 -0.39
C ASP A 50 -0.08 -10.39 0.27
N ALA A 51 0.31 -9.33 0.98
CA ALA A 51 1.56 -9.30 1.72
C ALA A 51 1.57 -10.21 2.95
N GLY A 52 0.41 -10.40 3.62
CA GLY A 52 0.31 -11.17 4.86
C GLY A 52 -0.31 -12.58 4.71
N ALA A 53 -0.95 -12.89 3.59
CA ALA A 53 -1.61 -14.18 3.35
C ALA A 53 -1.25 -14.82 1.99
N GLY A 54 -0.51 -14.11 1.14
CA GLY A 54 -0.03 -14.58 -0.17
C GLY A 54 1.26 -15.40 -0.11
N ARG A 55 1.66 -15.96 -1.26
CA ARG A 55 2.97 -16.64 -1.43
C ARG A 55 3.98 -15.65 -2.00
N MET A 56 5.00 -15.28 -1.23
CA MET A 56 6.10 -14.41 -1.67
C MET A 56 7.26 -15.24 -2.25
N GLY A 57 7.12 -15.74 -3.48
CA GLY A 57 8.20 -16.44 -4.20
C GLY A 57 8.30 -17.96 -3.95
N GLY A 58 9.18 -18.63 -4.71
CA GLY A 58 9.33 -20.10 -4.73
C GLY A 58 10.01 -20.71 -3.50
N THR A 59 10.61 -19.89 -2.63
CA THR A 59 11.39 -20.32 -1.45
C THR A 59 10.71 -20.02 -0.11
N THR A 60 9.64 -19.22 -0.07
CA THR A 60 8.87 -19.00 1.16
C THR A 60 7.93 -20.16 1.42
N GLN A 61 8.17 -20.88 2.51
CA GLN A 61 7.26 -21.92 2.97
C GLN A 61 5.94 -21.30 3.42
N TYR A 62 4.83 -21.93 3.02
CA TYR A 62 3.48 -21.57 3.47
C TYR A 62 3.42 -21.72 4.99
N THR A 63 3.27 -20.62 5.73
CA THR A 63 3.17 -20.70 7.19
C THR A 63 1.82 -21.29 7.60
N VAL A 64 1.77 -21.93 8.77
CA VAL A 64 0.50 -22.43 9.35
C VAL A 64 -0.50 -21.28 9.52
N ASN A 65 -0.02 -20.07 9.81
CA ASN A 65 -0.84 -18.88 9.93
C ASN A 65 -1.55 -18.51 8.62
N ASN A 66 -0.89 -18.59 7.46
CA ASN A 66 -1.53 -18.30 6.17
C ASN A 66 -2.69 -19.27 5.89
N GLN A 67 -2.55 -20.55 6.26
CA GLN A 67 -3.66 -21.51 6.14
C GLN A 67 -4.82 -21.15 7.06
N MET A 68 -4.52 -20.79 8.31
CA MET A 68 -5.52 -20.45 9.32
C MET A 68 -6.27 -19.14 9.01
N VAL A 69 -5.58 -18.14 8.45
CA VAL A 69 -6.17 -16.88 7.98
C VAL A 69 -7.16 -17.16 6.85
N ASN A 70 -6.73 -17.88 5.81
CA ASN A 70 -7.59 -18.24 4.69
C ASN A 70 -8.80 -19.08 5.14
N ALA A 71 -8.59 -20.07 6.00
CA ALA A 71 -9.67 -20.89 6.56
C ALA A 71 -10.65 -20.06 7.41
N THR A 72 -10.17 -19.07 8.15
CA THR A 72 -11.03 -18.20 8.96
C THR A 72 -11.89 -17.31 8.08
N LEU A 73 -11.32 -16.71 7.04
CA LEU A 73 -12.06 -15.90 6.07
C LEU A 73 -13.14 -16.73 5.35
N MET A 74 -12.81 -17.97 4.94
CA MET A 74 -13.79 -18.91 4.36
C MET A 74 -14.95 -19.19 5.30
N ASN A 75 -14.65 -19.50 6.57
CA ASN A 75 -15.68 -19.79 7.57
C ASN A 75 -16.60 -18.58 7.83
N ILE A 76 -16.06 -17.36 7.85
CA ILE A 76 -16.84 -16.14 8.02
C ILE A 76 -17.69 -15.87 6.77
N ALA A 77 -17.15 -16.10 5.57
CA ALA A 77 -17.90 -15.93 4.33
C ALA A 77 -19.10 -16.90 4.24
N ASP A 78 -18.92 -18.15 4.69
CA ASP A 78 -20.00 -19.14 4.70
C ASP A 78 -21.07 -18.85 5.77
N ASN A 79 -20.66 -18.39 6.96
CA ASN A 79 -21.56 -18.19 8.10
C ASN A 79 -21.34 -16.81 8.76
N PRO A 80 -21.68 -15.70 8.08
CA PRO A 80 -21.34 -14.36 8.55
C PRO A 80 -22.09 -13.94 9.83
N THR A 81 -23.21 -14.58 10.14
CA THR A 81 -24.01 -14.31 11.34
C THR A 81 -23.60 -15.16 12.54
N ASN A 82 -22.69 -16.14 12.38
CA ASN A 82 -22.23 -17.02 13.45
C ASN A 82 -20.71 -17.03 13.55
N VAL A 83 -20.14 -15.90 13.99
CA VAL A 83 -18.70 -15.73 14.17
C VAL A 83 -18.36 -15.75 15.66
N GLN A 84 -17.88 -16.91 16.12
CA GLN A 84 -17.49 -17.13 17.52
C GLN A 84 -16.01 -16.88 17.75
N LEU A 85 -15.66 -16.48 18.97
CA LEU A 85 -14.28 -16.42 19.45
C LEU A 85 -13.86 -17.78 20.02
N PRO A 86 -12.60 -18.19 19.91
CA PRO A 86 -12.12 -19.43 20.53
C PRO A 86 -12.47 -19.49 22.02
N GLY A 87 -13.12 -20.57 22.45
CA GLY A 87 -13.56 -20.76 23.85
C GLY A 87 -14.93 -20.17 24.21
N MET A 88 -15.60 -19.48 23.28
CA MET A 88 -16.95 -18.92 23.47
C MET A 88 -17.96 -19.70 22.62
N TYR A 89 -18.82 -20.51 23.25
CA TYR A 89 -19.81 -21.36 22.56
C TYR A 89 -21.24 -20.81 22.64
N ASN A 90 -21.44 -19.62 23.17
CA ASN A 90 -22.76 -19.00 23.23
C ASN A 90 -23.23 -18.67 21.81
N LYS A 91 -24.36 -19.25 21.42
CA LYS A 91 -25.01 -19.02 20.12
C LYS A 91 -25.72 -17.67 20.14
N GLU A 92 -24.97 -16.59 19.99
CA GLU A 92 -25.52 -15.28 19.68
C GLU A 92 -25.39 -15.02 18.18
N GLU A 93 -26.46 -14.53 17.56
CA GLU A 93 -26.46 -14.13 16.16
C GLU A 93 -25.82 -12.75 16.03
N ASN A 94 -24.74 -12.68 15.24
CA ASN A 94 -24.05 -11.44 14.93
C ASN A 94 -24.70 -10.79 13.69
N PRO A 95 -24.80 -9.45 13.64
CA PRO A 95 -25.08 -8.79 12.37
C PRO A 95 -23.98 -9.08 11.35
N ARG A 96 -24.37 -9.20 10.08
CA ARG A 96 -23.43 -9.40 8.96
C ARG A 96 -22.57 -8.16 8.78
N VAL A 97 -21.25 -8.33 8.75
CA VAL A 97 -20.28 -7.26 8.51
C VAL A 97 -19.69 -7.41 7.11
N PRO A 98 -19.71 -6.37 6.26
CA PRO A 98 -18.98 -6.38 5.01
C PRO A 98 -17.47 -6.36 5.26
N ILE A 99 -16.73 -7.23 4.57
CA ILE A 99 -15.26 -7.28 4.60
C ILE A 99 -14.74 -6.71 3.29
N ILE A 100 -13.89 -5.70 3.38
CA ILE A 100 -13.20 -5.08 2.25
C ILE A 100 -11.71 -5.44 2.39
N VAL A 101 -11.12 -5.95 1.32
CA VAL A 101 -9.71 -6.33 1.29
C VAL A 101 -9.02 -5.64 0.12
N THR A 102 -7.79 -5.17 0.33
CA THR A 102 -6.91 -4.65 -0.74
C THR A 102 -5.70 -5.56 -0.90
N GLY A 103 -5.09 -5.50 -2.08
CA GLY A 103 -3.88 -6.26 -2.40
C GLY A 103 -3.47 -5.98 -3.84
N ASN A 104 -2.20 -6.21 -4.16
CA ASN A 104 -1.66 -6.00 -5.51
C ASN A 104 -2.00 -7.18 -6.42
N ASP A 105 -1.86 -8.42 -5.91
CA ASP A 105 -2.18 -9.62 -6.68
C ASP A 105 -2.80 -10.74 -5.82
N PHE A 106 -4.08 -11.00 -6.08
CA PHE A 106 -4.83 -12.09 -5.44
C PHE A 106 -4.66 -13.46 -6.12
N SER A 107 -3.85 -13.57 -7.18
CA SER A 107 -3.55 -14.86 -7.83
C SER A 107 -2.85 -15.85 -6.89
N THR A 108 -2.13 -15.32 -5.90
CA THR A 108 -1.37 -16.11 -4.92
C THR A 108 -2.20 -16.57 -3.72
N LEU A 109 -3.45 -16.09 -3.60
CA LEU A 109 -4.37 -16.49 -2.54
C LEU A 109 -4.94 -17.90 -2.75
N TYR A 110 -5.43 -18.49 -1.66
CA TYR A 110 -5.99 -19.83 -1.69
C TYR A 110 -7.24 -19.88 -2.57
N ALA A 111 -7.18 -20.69 -3.65
CA ALA A 111 -8.20 -20.74 -4.69
C ALA A 111 -9.66 -20.91 -4.19
N PRO A 112 -9.96 -21.72 -3.15
CA PRO A 112 -11.29 -21.82 -2.58
C PRO A 112 -11.88 -20.55 -1.93
N LEU A 113 -11.05 -19.59 -1.51
CA LEU A 113 -11.53 -18.32 -0.97
C LEU A 113 -11.99 -17.38 -2.10
N ILE A 114 -11.31 -17.44 -3.25
CA ILE A 114 -11.53 -16.56 -4.40
C ILE A 114 -12.54 -17.12 -5.42
N ARG A 115 -13.25 -18.21 -5.08
CA ARG A 115 -14.34 -18.78 -5.90
C ARG A 115 -15.62 -17.95 -5.77
N ASP A 116 -16.43 -18.01 -6.82
CA ASP A 116 -17.71 -17.33 -6.91
C ASP A 116 -18.63 -17.69 -5.73
N GLY A 117 -19.19 -16.67 -5.08
CA GLY A 117 -20.10 -16.80 -3.94
C GLY A 117 -19.52 -16.38 -2.57
N ARG A 118 -18.19 -16.25 -2.43
CA ARG A 118 -17.53 -15.82 -1.18
C ARG A 118 -16.79 -14.49 -1.27
N MET A 119 -16.26 -14.18 -2.45
CA MET A 119 -15.49 -12.97 -2.70
C MET A 119 -15.86 -12.40 -4.07
N GLU A 120 -16.11 -11.10 -4.12
CA GLU A 120 -16.22 -10.36 -5.37
C GLU A 120 -14.88 -9.67 -5.65
N LYS A 121 -14.38 -9.78 -6.89
CA LYS A 121 -13.12 -9.16 -7.31
C LYS A 121 -13.40 -7.88 -8.05
N PHE A 122 -12.80 -6.80 -7.59
CA PHE A 122 -12.84 -5.51 -8.27
C PHE A 122 -11.42 -5.14 -8.71
N TYR A 123 -11.17 -5.22 -10.02
CA TYR A 123 -9.90 -4.77 -10.60
C TYR A 123 -9.98 -3.28 -10.86
N TRP A 124 -9.22 -2.50 -10.09
CA TRP A 124 -9.15 -1.05 -10.28
C TRP A 124 -8.07 -0.70 -11.31
N ALA A 125 -8.52 -0.38 -12.52
CA ALA A 125 -7.69 0.20 -13.57
C ALA A 125 -8.22 1.61 -13.88
N PRO A 126 -7.62 2.67 -13.33
CA PRO A 126 -8.16 4.03 -13.44
C PRO A 126 -8.15 4.48 -14.89
N THR A 127 -9.28 5.02 -15.36
CA THR A 127 -9.38 5.63 -16.69
C THR A 127 -8.60 6.94 -16.75
N ARG A 128 -8.42 7.48 -17.96
CA ARG A 128 -7.82 8.83 -18.12
C ARG A 128 -8.57 9.88 -17.28
N ASP A 129 -9.89 9.83 -17.28
CA ASP A 129 -10.71 10.81 -16.57
C ASP A 129 -10.61 10.63 -15.05
N ASP A 130 -10.51 9.40 -14.56
CA ASP A 130 -10.22 9.13 -13.14
C ASP A 130 -8.86 9.70 -12.74
N ARG A 131 -7.83 9.50 -13.58
CA ARG A 131 -6.47 10.02 -13.33
C ARG A 131 -6.47 11.54 -13.28
N VAL A 132 -7.14 12.20 -14.22
CA VAL A 132 -7.31 13.67 -14.21
C VAL A 132 -8.06 14.11 -12.95
N GLY A 133 -9.16 13.44 -12.59
CA GLY A 133 -9.94 13.75 -11.38
C GLY A 133 -9.14 13.65 -10.09
N VAL A 134 -8.37 12.57 -9.92
CA VAL A 134 -7.52 12.39 -8.74
C VAL A 134 -6.36 13.39 -8.74
N CYS A 135 -5.75 13.67 -9.88
CA CYS A 135 -4.71 14.69 -10.02
C CYS A 135 -5.22 16.08 -9.64
N LYS A 136 -6.46 16.44 -10.03
CA LYS A 136 -7.13 17.66 -9.55
C LYS A 136 -7.29 17.69 -8.04
N GLY A 137 -7.59 16.55 -7.42
CA GLY A 137 -7.63 16.42 -5.97
C GLY A 137 -6.28 16.71 -5.30
N ILE A 138 -5.19 16.22 -5.89
CA ILE A 138 -3.81 16.41 -5.39
C ILE A 138 -3.41 17.88 -5.43
N PHE A 139 -3.71 18.59 -6.53
CA PHE A 139 -3.31 19.98 -6.75
C PHE A 139 -4.37 21.01 -6.32
N ARG A 140 -5.45 20.58 -5.67
CA ARG A 140 -6.61 21.44 -5.33
C ARG A 140 -6.24 22.69 -4.55
N THR A 141 -5.28 22.57 -3.63
CA THR A 141 -4.84 23.68 -2.79
C THR A 141 -3.82 24.58 -3.47
N ASP A 142 -3.26 24.15 -4.60
CA ASP A 142 -2.13 24.82 -5.25
C ASP A 142 -2.56 25.75 -6.40
N GLY A 143 -3.87 25.80 -6.70
CA GLY A 143 -4.42 26.74 -7.67
C GLY A 143 -3.98 26.49 -9.12
N VAL A 144 -3.62 25.25 -9.46
CA VAL A 144 -3.21 24.87 -10.81
C VAL A 144 -4.44 24.87 -11.74
N PRO A 145 -4.36 25.49 -12.93
CA PRO A 145 -5.44 25.45 -13.92
C PRO A 145 -5.79 24.01 -14.34
N ASP A 146 -7.08 23.76 -14.57
CA ASP A 146 -7.55 22.43 -15.02
C ASP A 146 -6.88 21.97 -16.31
N GLU A 147 -6.60 22.89 -17.23
CA GLU A 147 -5.90 22.62 -18.50
C GLU A 147 -4.46 22.14 -18.28
N ASP A 148 -3.77 22.71 -17.30
CA ASP A 148 -2.40 22.33 -16.93
C ASP A 148 -2.37 20.93 -16.28
N ILE A 149 -3.39 20.61 -15.47
CA ILE A 149 -3.53 19.28 -14.87
C ILE A 149 -3.77 18.22 -15.94
N VAL A 150 -4.64 18.52 -16.92
CA VAL A 150 -4.88 17.64 -18.06
C VAL A 150 -3.59 17.43 -18.85
N LYS A 151 -2.87 18.50 -19.18
CA LYS A 151 -1.58 18.44 -19.88
C LYS A 151 -0.54 17.62 -19.12
N LEU A 152 -0.47 17.77 -17.80
CA LEU A 152 0.44 17.01 -16.95
C LEU A 152 0.13 15.50 -16.99
N VAL A 153 -1.15 15.12 -16.86
CA VAL A 153 -1.58 13.71 -16.90
C VAL A 153 -1.34 13.09 -18.28
N ASP A 154 -1.59 13.84 -19.36
CA ASP A 154 -1.37 13.39 -20.74
C ASP A 154 0.11 13.24 -21.10
N THR A 155 0.98 14.05 -20.49
CA THR A 155 2.43 13.96 -20.70
C THR A 155 3.02 12.69 -20.07
N PHE A 156 2.42 12.20 -18.97
CA PHE A 156 2.90 11.03 -18.23
C PHE A 156 1.87 9.88 -18.20
N PRO A 157 1.52 9.27 -19.34
CA PRO A 157 0.42 8.31 -19.44
C PRO A 157 0.68 6.98 -18.71
N GLY A 158 1.94 6.56 -18.58
CA GLY A 158 2.33 5.30 -17.93
C GLY A 158 2.60 5.42 -16.42
N GLN A 159 2.40 6.59 -15.83
CA GLN A 159 2.66 6.83 -14.41
C GLN A 159 1.43 6.57 -13.55
N SER A 160 1.66 5.99 -12.37
CA SER A 160 0.66 5.77 -11.32
C SER A 160 0.22 7.09 -10.69
N ILE A 161 -0.85 7.07 -9.90
CA ILE A 161 -1.45 8.28 -9.33
C ILE A 161 -0.53 8.92 -8.27
N ASP A 162 0.19 8.10 -7.51
CA ASP A 162 1.19 8.52 -6.52
C ASP A 162 2.33 9.36 -7.13
N PHE A 163 2.68 9.13 -8.40
CA PHE A 163 3.67 9.92 -9.14
C PHE A 163 3.34 11.41 -9.11
N PHE A 164 2.08 11.80 -9.31
CA PHE A 164 1.68 13.21 -9.28
C PHE A 164 1.77 13.82 -7.88
N GLY A 165 1.52 13.01 -6.84
CA GLY A 165 1.80 13.40 -5.46
C GLY A 165 3.29 13.60 -5.19
N ALA A 166 4.15 12.75 -5.77
CA ALA A 166 5.60 12.90 -5.69
C ALA A 166 6.10 14.14 -6.45
N VAL A 167 5.56 14.44 -7.64
CA VAL A 167 5.85 15.68 -8.39
C VAL A 167 5.53 16.90 -7.53
N ARG A 168 4.35 16.92 -6.91
CA ARG A 168 3.94 17.99 -5.99
C ARG A 168 4.92 18.13 -4.82
N ALA A 169 5.26 17.01 -4.17
CA ALA A 169 6.18 17.01 -3.04
C ALA A 169 7.58 17.52 -3.42
N ARG A 170 8.10 17.16 -4.60
CA ARG A 170 9.41 17.61 -5.10
C ARG A 170 9.54 19.13 -5.20
N VAL A 171 8.45 19.83 -5.54
CA VAL A 171 8.45 21.29 -5.60
C VAL A 171 8.62 21.89 -4.18
N TYR A 172 7.97 21.30 -3.18
CA TYR A 172 8.16 21.70 -1.78
C TYR A 172 9.54 21.32 -1.26
N ASP A 173 10.06 20.15 -1.63
CA ASP A 173 11.41 19.71 -1.25
C ASP A 173 12.47 20.71 -1.71
N ASP A 174 12.29 21.33 -2.88
CA ASP A 174 13.23 22.33 -3.39
C ASP A 174 13.21 23.62 -2.55
N GLU A 175 12.04 24.08 -2.09
CA GLU A 175 11.92 25.23 -1.19
C GLU A 175 12.53 24.94 0.19
N VAL A 176 12.31 23.73 0.72
CA VAL A 176 12.95 23.30 1.97
C VAL A 176 14.47 23.20 1.79
N ARG A 177 14.95 22.71 0.63
CA ARG A 177 16.38 22.64 0.32
C ARG A 177 17.01 24.04 0.27
N LYS A 178 16.36 25.02 -0.37
CA LYS A 178 16.82 26.42 -0.38
C LYS A 178 16.94 26.97 1.03
N TRP A 179 15.93 26.76 1.87
CA TRP A 179 15.96 27.19 3.26
C TRP A 179 17.09 26.54 4.07
N ILE A 180 17.34 25.23 3.88
CA ILE A 180 18.48 24.54 4.52
C ILE A 180 19.81 25.16 4.06
N SER A 181 19.96 25.48 2.78
CA SER A 181 21.15 26.14 2.24
C SER A 181 21.36 27.54 2.81
N GLU A 182 20.30 28.32 3.01
CA GLU A 182 20.35 29.66 3.59
C GLU A 182 20.68 29.66 5.09
N VAL A 183 20.08 28.73 5.85
CA VAL A 183 20.31 28.60 7.30
C VAL A 183 21.64 27.93 7.62
N GLY A 184 22.13 27.09 6.69
CA GLY A 184 23.26 26.22 6.88
C GLY A 184 22.91 24.96 7.65
N VAL A 185 23.45 23.81 7.23
CA VAL A 185 23.14 22.48 7.79
C VAL A 185 23.30 22.42 9.32
N ALA A 186 24.35 23.07 9.85
CA ALA A 186 24.60 23.13 11.29
C ALA A 186 23.56 23.96 12.08
N GLY A 187 22.85 24.88 11.41
CA GLY A 187 21.86 25.79 12.00
C GLY A 187 20.44 25.24 12.04
N VAL A 188 20.12 24.25 11.20
CA VAL A 188 18.75 23.71 11.05
C VAL A 188 18.16 23.24 12.37
N GLY A 189 18.91 22.44 13.16
CA GLY A 189 18.40 21.90 14.43
C GLY A 189 18.01 22.98 15.45
N LYS A 190 18.77 24.10 15.47
CA LYS A 190 18.47 25.24 16.37
C LYS A 190 17.21 25.98 15.93
N LYS A 191 17.01 26.15 14.62
CA LYS A 191 15.85 26.88 14.05
C LYS A 191 14.59 26.03 13.92
N LEU A 192 14.71 24.70 13.92
CA LEU A 192 13.56 23.81 13.74
C LEU A 192 13.06 23.19 15.05
N VAL A 193 13.95 22.64 15.88
CA VAL A 193 13.58 21.85 17.06
C VAL A 193 13.61 22.68 18.35
N ASN A 194 14.65 23.51 18.51
CA ASN A 194 14.89 24.29 19.72
C ASN A 194 14.67 25.80 19.51
N SER A 195 13.77 26.16 18.60
CA SER A 195 13.48 27.55 18.25
C SER A 195 12.50 28.19 19.23
N ARG A 196 12.83 29.38 19.72
CA ARG A 196 11.89 30.22 20.50
C ARG A 196 10.87 30.93 19.60
N GLU A 197 11.17 31.03 18.31
CA GLU A 197 10.34 31.72 17.30
C GLU A 197 9.34 30.76 16.62
N GLY A 198 9.39 29.47 16.96
CA GLY A 198 8.58 28.42 16.34
C GLY A 198 9.20 27.86 15.05
N PRO A 199 8.51 26.89 14.40
CA PRO A 199 8.95 26.33 13.13
C PRO A 199 8.96 27.37 11.99
N PRO A 200 9.83 27.22 10.98
CA PRO A 200 9.82 28.08 9.80
C PRO A 200 8.47 28.00 9.09
N THR A 201 7.91 29.17 8.76
CA THR A 201 6.71 29.28 7.94
C THR A 201 7.13 29.46 6.49
N PHE A 202 6.56 28.65 5.59
CA PHE A 202 6.83 28.72 4.16
C PHE A 202 5.62 29.30 3.44
N GLU A 203 5.88 30.16 2.46
CA GLU A 203 4.87 30.50 1.46
C GLU A 203 4.68 29.32 0.50
N GLN A 204 3.44 29.10 0.08
CA GLN A 204 3.12 28.04 -0.85
C GLN A 204 3.78 28.33 -2.21
N PRO A 205 4.62 27.41 -2.75
CA PRO A 205 5.27 27.65 -4.02
C PRO A 205 4.24 27.63 -5.16
N LYS A 206 4.45 28.51 -6.15
CA LYS A 206 3.64 28.53 -7.37
C LYS A 206 3.94 27.27 -8.20
N MET A 207 2.91 26.44 -8.37
CA MET A 207 2.93 25.21 -9.16
C MET A 207 2.63 25.50 -10.63
N THR A 208 3.57 26.14 -11.35
CA THR A 208 3.39 26.36 -12.80
C THR A 208 3.60 25.06 -13.57
N ILE A 209 2.96 24.95 -14.74
CA ILE A 209 3.06 23.75 -15.58
C ILE A 209 4.51 23.44 -15.99
N GLU A 210 5.34 24.46 -16.23
CA GLU A 210 6.74 24.27 -16.59
C GLU A 210 7.51 23.56 -15.46
N LYS A 211 7.32 23.99 -14.22
CA LYS A 211 7.93 23.34 -13.05
C LYS A 211 7.44 21.90 -12.88
N LEU A 212 6.12 21.69 -13.02
CA LEU A 212 5.54 20.34 -12.87
C LEU A 212 6.07 19.37 -13.93
N LEU A 213 6.23 19.83 -15.17
CA LEU A 213 6.82 19.04 -16.25
C LEU A 213 8.31 18.80 -16.05
N GLU A 214 9.07 19.80 -15.58
CA GLU A 214 10.48 19.66 -15.25
C GLU A 214 10.70 18.58 -14.17
N TYR A 215 10.04 18.71 -13.02
CA TYR A 215 10.13 17.72 -11.94
C TYR A 215 9.55 16.36 -12.34
N GLY A 216 8.50 16.33 -13.16
CA GLY A 216 7.96 15.10 -13.72
C GLY A 216 9.00 14.34 -14.54
N ASN A 217 9.70 15.02 -15.46
CA ASN A 217 10.75 14.40 -16.26
C ASN A 217 11.95 13.95 -15.41
N MET A 218 12.33 14.73 -14.39
CA MET A 218 13.38 14.34 -13.44
C MET A 218 13.01 13.04 -12.70
N LEU A 219 11.78 12.92 -12.20
CA LEU A 219 11.32 11.72 -11.50
C LEU A 219 11.27 10.50 -12.42
N VAL A 220 10.84 10.68 -13.68
CA VAL A 220 10.88 9.59 -14.68
C VAL A 220 12.31 9.12 -14.92
N ALA A 221 13.26 10.04 -15.10
CA ALA A 221 14.67 9.70 -15.29
C ALA A 221 15.26 8.98 -14.06
N GLU A 222 14.90 9.41 -12.84
CA GLU A 222 15.28 8.72 -11.61
C GLU A 222 14.72 7.29 -11.57
N GLN A 223 13.44 7.09 -11.90
CA GLN A 223 12.82 5.76 -11.95
C GLN A 223 13.49 4.84 -12.99
N GLU A 224 13.78 5.35 -14.18
CA GLU A 224 14.47 4.60 -15.24
C GLU A 224 15.88 4.20 -14.80
N ASN A 225 16.59 5.09 -14.11
CA ASN A 225 17.92 4.80 -13.59
C ASN A 225 17.89 3.69 -12.53
N VAL A 226 16.94 3.74 -11.57
CA VAL A 226 16.77 2.68 -10.57
C VAL A 226 16.48 1.33 -11.23
N LYS A 227 15.57 1.31 -12.21
CA LYS A 227 15.26 0.08 -12.98
C LYS A 227 16.49 -0.46 -13.70
N ARG A 228 17.31 0.41 -14.30
CA ARG A 228 18.55 0.03 -14.97
C ARG A 228 19.58 -0.56 -14.01
N VAL A 229 19.77 0.06 -12.84
CA VAL A 229 20.69 -0.44 -11.80
C VAL A 229 20.23 -1.80 -11.29
N GLN A 230 18.95 -1.94 -10.94
CA GLN A 230 18.38 -3.23 -10.49
C GLN A 230 18.52 -4.33 -11.55
N LEU A 231 18.30 -3.99 -12.83
CA LEU A 231 18.45 -4.93 -13.93
C LEU A 231 19.93 -5.35 -14.08
N ALA A 232 20.87 -4.41 -13.97
CA ALA A 232 22.30 -4.71 -14.01
C ALA A 232 22.73 -5.62 -12.84
N ASP A 233 22.27 -5.33 -11.62
CA ASP A 233 22.55 -6.17 -10.44
C ASP A 233 21.97 -7.58 -10.60
N LYS A 234 20.77 -7.70 -11.19
CA LYS A 234 20.18 -9.00 -11.49
C LYS A 234 20.99 -9.77 -12.53
N TYR A 235 21.41 -9.13 -13.62
CA TYR A 235 22.28 -9.76 -14.63
C TYR A 235 23.63 -10.18 -14.04
N LEU A 236 24.25 -9.34 -13.21
CA LEU A 236 25.53 -9.66 -12.57
C LEU A 236 25.40 -10.82 -11.58
N SER A 237 24.30 -10.87 -10.81
CA SER A 237 24.05 -11.98 -9.90
C SER A 237 23.69 -13.29 -10.62
N GLU A 238 22.90 -13.24 -11.70
CA GLU A 238 22.62 -14.40 -12.54
C GLU A 238 23.86 -14.88 -13.31
N ALA A 239 24.71 -13.97 -13.79
CA ALA A 239 25.99 -14.31 -14.41
C ALA A 239 26.97 -14.93 -13.40
N ALA A 240 27.07 -14.37 -12.19
CA ALA A 240 27.90 -14.94 -11.12
C ALA A 240 27.38 -16.31 -10.63
N LEU A 241 26.07 -16.51 -10.59
CA LEU A 241 25.46 -17.82 -10.31
C LEU A 241 25.69 -18.82 -11.46
N GLY A 242 25.70 -18.34 -12.71
CA GLY A 242 26.06 -19.12 -13.90
C GLY A 242 27.51 -19.61 -13.84
N GLU A 243 28.46 -18.72 -13.55
CA GLU A 243 29.88 -19.05 -13.37
C GLU A 243 30.11 -19.99 -12.17
N ALA A 244 29.42 -19.77 -11.04
CA ALA A 244 29.51 -20.65 -9.88
C ALA A 244 28.98 -22.07 -10.15
N ASN A 245 27.91 -22.18 -10.96
CA ASN A 245 27.40 -23.48 -11.40
C ASN A 245 28.35 -24.16 -12.38
N GLU A 246 28.94 -23.44 -13.35
CA GLU A 246 29.96 -24.01 -14.25
C GLU A 246 31.21 -24.48 -13.48
N ASP A 247 31.68 -23.72 -12.49
CA ASP A 247 32.84 -24.08 -11.68
C ASP A 247 32.54 -25.29 -10.77
N SER A 248 31.29 -25.42 -10.29
CA SER A 248 30.82 -26.60 -9.56
C SER A 248 30.73 -27.84 -10.47
N ILE A 249 30.35 -27.67 -11.74
CA ILE A 249 30.21 -28.76 -12.72
C ILE A 249 31.60 -29.27 -13.09
N ASN A 250 32.54 -28.35 -13.32
CA ASN A 250 33.93 -28.66 -13.63
C ASN A 250 34.67 -29.33 -12.46
N ARG A 251 34.27 -29.06 -11.21
CA ARG A 251 34.83 -29.70 -10.00
C ARG A 251 34.17 -31.03 -9.62
N GLY A 252 33.13 -31.46 -10.35
CA GLY A 252 32.48 -32.76 -10.17
C GLY A 252 31.71 -32.91 -8.85
N THR A 253 31.33 -31.81 -8.21
CA THR A 253 30.54 -31.80 -6.97
C THR A 253 29.08 -31.52 -7.29
N PHE A 254 28.37 -32.53 -7.79
CA PHE A 254 26.90 -32.58 -7.86
C PHE A 254 26.39 -33.89 -7.28
#